data_AF-A0A1H4BXG1-F1
#
_entry.id   AF-A0A1H4BXG1-F1
#
_cell.length_a   1.000
_cell.length_b   1.000
_cell.length_c   1.000
_cell.angle_alpha   90.00
_cell.angle_beta   90.00
_cell.angle_gamma   90.00
#
_symmetry.space_group_name_H-M   'P 1'
#
loop_
_entity.id
_entity.type
_entity.pdbx_description
1 polymer ?
#
loop_
_entity_poly.entity_id
_entity_poly.type
_entity_poly.pdbx_seq_one_letter_code
_entity_poly.pdbx_strand_id
1 'polypeptide(L)'
;MAAHRRRRGGEIAAFQELFDRYYAPLCRFAEFWIRDSTSAEEVVLDVYTHIWQHAAKLRVTGSVRAYLFRAVRNRSLNHIRDNRFSYVPFEELGDIFAGPGESQIETEEMLELVAEAVSQLPDRCREVFLKSRSEELSNAEIALRMEISVNTVEAQMKKALRYLRKLLAKG
;
A
#
# COMPACT_ATOMS: atom_id res chain seq x y z
N MET A 1 -32.44 27.85 -9.34
CA MET A 1 -31.88 26.49 -9.24
C MET A 1 -30.56 26.32 -10.03
N ALA A 2 -29.51 27.09 -9.72
CA ALA A 2 -28.25 27.07 -10.50
C ALA A 2 -26.98 26.78 -9.68
N ALA A 3 -27.09 26.63 -8.36
CA ALA A 3 -25.92 26.48 -7.47
C ALA A 3 -25.40 25.03 -7.34
N HIS A 4 -26.20 24.01 -7.69
CA HIS A 4 -25.81 22.61 -7.45
C HIS A 4 -24.98 21.95 -8.56
N ARG A 5 -25.04 22.44 -9.81
CA ARG A 5 -24.30 21.85 -10.95
C ARG A 5 -22.83 22.27 -11.03
N ARG A 6 -22.49 23.47 -10.57
CA ARG A 6 -21.09 23.96 -10.58
C ARG A 6 -20.21 23.26 -9.55
N ARG A 7 -20.78 22.79 -8.43
CA ARG A 7 -20.02 22.13 -7.35
C ARG A 7 -19.43 20.78 -7.76
N ARG A 8 -20.17 19.98 -8.53
CA ARG A 8 -19.71 18.67 -9.03
C ARG A 8 -18.59 18.77 -10.06
N GLY A 9 -18.54 19.84 -10.87
CA GLY A 9 -17.49 20.01 -11.88
C GLY A 9 -16.10 20.18 -11.27
N GLY A 10 -16.00 20.95 -10.17
CA GLY A 10 -14.74 21.14 -9.45
C GLY A 10 -14.28 19.88 -8.71
N GLU A 11 -15.23 19.13 -8.11
CA GLU A 11 -14.94 17.85 -7.44
C GLU A 11 -14.43 16.79 -8.42
N ILE A 12 -15.04 16.71 -9.61
CA ILE A 12 -14.60 15.81 -10.69
C ILE A 12 -13.18 16.18 -11.16
N ALA A 13 -12.93 17.47 -11.42
CA ALA A 13 -11.62 17.92 -11.90
C ALA A 13 -10.51 17.65 -10.87
N ALA A 14 -10.77 17.90 -9.57
CA ALA A 14 -9.81 17.63 -8.51
C ALA A 14 -9.55 16.12 -8.33
N PHE A 15 -10.59 15.28 -8.44
CA PHE A 15 -10.42 13.83 -8.39
C PHE A 15 -9.62 13.32 -9.60
N GLN A 16 -9.88 13.86 -10.78
CA GLN A 16 -9.17 13.49 -12.00
C GLN A 16 -7.69 13.88 -11.93
N GLU A 17 -7.37 15.09 -11.46
CA GLU A 17 -5.97 15.50 -11.24
C GLU A 17 -5.24 14.56 -10.27
N LEU A 18 -5.91 14.15 -9.19
CA LEU A 18 -5.36 13.25 -8.18
C LEU A 18 -5.15 11.84 -8.76
N PHE A 19 -6.09 11.35 -9.55
CA PHE A 19 -5.98 10.08 -10.26
C PHE A 19 -4.83 10.09 -11.27
N ASP A 20 -4.80 11.07 -12.17
CA ASP A 20 -3.78 11.20 -13.21
C ASP A 20 -2.37 11.32 -12.60
N ARG A 21 -2.25 12.01 -11.45
CA ARG A 21 -0.97 12.19 -10.75
C ARG A 21 -0.49 10.92 -10.04
N TYR A 22 -1.36 10.22 -9.32
CA TYR A 22 -0.92 9.18 -8.38
C TYR A 22 -1.28 7.75 -8.76
N TYR A 23 -2.16 7.51 -9.74
CA TYR A 23 -2.60 6.15 -10.08
C TYR A 23 -1.42 5.22 -10.41
N ALA A 24 -0.61 5.55 -11.42
CA ALA A 24 0.52 4.71 -11.82
C ALA A 24 1.59 4.52 -10.72
N PRO A 25 2.02 5.56 -9.97
CA PRO A 25 2.88 5.40 -8.81
C PRO A 25 2.31 4.47 -7.72
N LEU A 26 1.01 4.58 -7.42
CA LEU A 26 0.34 3.75 -6.43
C LEU A 26 0.22 2.30 -6.90
N CYS A 27 -0.02 2.05 -8.18
CA CYS A 27 -0.07 0.69 -8.73
C CYS A 27 1.30 0.01 -8.61
N ARG A 28 2.40 0.69 -9.00
CA ARG A 28 3.76 0.15 -8.81
C ARG A 28 4.07 -0.14 -7.35
N PHE A 29 3.65 0.76 -6.47
CA PHE A 29 3.83 0.58 -5.03
C PHE A 29 3.01 -0.60 -4.48
N ALA A 30 1.76 -0.79 -4.93
CA ALA A 30 0.92 -1.92 -4.56
C ALA A 30 1.46 -3.25 -5.10
N GLU A 31 2.00 -3.24 -6.32
CA GLU A 31 2.60 -4.41 -6.98
C GLU A 31 3.79 -4.95 -6.20
N PHE A 32 4.65 -4.08 -5.64
CA PHE A 32 5.73 -4.51 -4.74
C PHE A 32 5.22 -5.37 -3.58
N TRP A 33 4.03 -5.07 -3.04
CA TRP A 33 3.44 -5.84 -1.95
C TRP A 33 2.79 -7.14 -2.42
N ILE A 34 1.96 -7.04 -3.47
CA ILE A 34 1.00 -8.08 -3.90
C ILE A 34 1.62 -9.05 -4.91
N ARG A 35 2.58 -8.58 -5.72
CA ARG A 35 3.24 -9.33 -6.81
C ARG A 35 2.29 -9.80 -7.91
N ASP A 36 1.22 -9.05 -8.12
CA ASP A 36 0.27 -9.24 -9.23
C ASP A 36 -0.23 -7.86 -9.65
N SER A 37 0.04 -7.48 -10.90
CA SER A 37 -0.29 -6.15 -11.42
C SER A 37 -1.80 -5.91 -11.44
N THR A 38 -2.59 -6.94 -11.77
CA THR A 38 -4.05 -6.85 -11.83
C THR A 38 -4.63 -6.56 -10.45
N SER A 39 -4.26 -7.36 -9.45
CA SER A 39 -4.69 -7.18 -8.06
C SER A 39 -4.16 -5.87 -7.47
N ALA A 40 -2.99 -5.39 -7.90
CA ALA A 40 -2.46 -4.09 -7.52
C ALA A 40 -3.34 -2.94 -8.05
N GLU A 41 -3.72 -2.99 -9.33
CA GLU A 41 -4.65 -2.02 -9.92
C GLU A 41 -6.01 -2.05 -9.22
N GLU A 42 -6.57 -3.24 -8.96
CA GLU A 42 -7.83 -3.39 -8.22
C GLU A 42 -7.75 -2.75 -6.83
N VAL A 43 -6.68 -2.99 -6.08
CA VAL A 43 -6.46 -2.39 -4.76
C VAL A 43 -6.41 -0.86 -4.84
N VAL A 44 -5.75 -0.31 -5.86
CA VAL A 44 -5.68 1.14 -6.05
C VAL A 44 -7.05 1.70 -6.43
N LEU A 45 -7.77 1.05 -7.35
CA LEU A 45 -9.12 1.45 -7.76
C LEU A 45 -10.11 1.40 -6.60
N ASP A 46 -10.00 0.42 -5.70
CA ASP A 46 -10.79 0.35 -4.47
C ASP A 46 -10.54 1.55 -3.55
N VAL A 47 -9.28 1.98 -3.40
CA VAL A 47 -8.93 3.18 -2.62
C VAL A 47 -9.56 4.43 -3.24
N TYR A 48 -9.45 4.60 -4.55
CA TYR A 48 -10.07 5.73 -5.26
C TYR A 48 -11.59 5.71 -5.17
N THR A 49 -12.21 4.54 -5.34
CA THR A 49 -13.66 4.36 -5.20
C THR A 49 -14.13 4.74 -3.81
N HIS A 50 -13.40 4.32 -2.78
CA HIS A 50 -13.68 4.70 -1.41
C HIS A 50 -13.58 6.22 -1.20
N ILE A 51 -12.52 6.85 -1.68
CA ILE A 51 -12.33 8.30 -1.60
C ILE A 51 -13.50 9.02 -2.28
N TRP A 52 -13.87 8.60 -3.49
CA TRP A 52 -14.98 9.18 -4.24
C TRP A 52 -16.31 9.09 -3.47
N GLN A 53 -16.63 7.91 -2.95
CA GLN A 53 -17.86 7.66 -2.19
C GLN A 53 -17.93 8.47 -0.89
N HIS A 54 -16.79 8.76 -0.27
CA HIS A 54 -16.70 9.43 1.03
C HIS A 54 -16.18 10.86 0.96
N ALA A 55 -15.98 11.42 -0.24
CA ALA A 55 -15.31 12.70 -0.48
C ALA A 55 -15.90 13.86 0.35
N ALA A 56 -17.23 13.90 0.51
CA ALA A 56 -17.91 14.94 1.28
C ALA A 56 -17.59 14.92 2.79
N LYS A 57 -17.18 13.77 3.33
CA LYS A 57 -16.86 13.56 4.75
C LYS A 57 -15.37 13.41 5.00
N LEU A 58 -14.60 13.10 3.96
CA LEU A 58 -13.19 12.85 4.07
C LEU A 58 -12.45 14.14 4.44
N ARG A 59 -11.73 14.09 5.55
CA ARG A 59 -10.82 15.16 5.97
C ARG A 59 -9.41 14.61 5.96
N VAL A 60 -8.60 15.10 5.02
CA VAL A 60 -7.19 14.78 4.97
C VAL A 60 -6.44 15.84 5.76
N THR A 61 -6.00 15.47 6.96
CA THR A 61 -5.14 16.27 7.83
C THR A 61 -3.69 15.97 7.48
N GLY A 62 -3.11 16.75 6.56
CA GLY A 62 -1.72 16.58 6.10
C GLY A 62 -1.62 16.37 4.60
N SER A 63 -0.63 15.57 4.16
CA SER A 63 -0.36 15.34 2.75
C SER A 63 -1.32 14.33 2.13
N VAL A 64 -2.03 14.72 1.07
CA VAL A 64 -2.88 13.84 0.25
C VAL A 64 -2.09 12.64 -0.28
N ARG A 65 -0.84 12.87 -0.67
CA ARG A 65 0.09 11.84 -1.12
C ARG A 65 0.35 10.81 -0.02
N ALA A 66 0.75 11.25 1.17
CA ALA A 66 1.02 10.35 2.30
C ALA A 66 -0.22 9.51 2.66
N TYR A 67 -1.39 10.15 2.64
CA TYR A 67 -2.67 9.48 2.81
C TYR A 67 -2.90 8.37 1.76
N LEU A 68 -2.67 8.64 0.47
CA LEU A 68 -2.90 7.67 -0.60
C LEU A 68 -1.97 6.46 -0.50
N PHE A 69 -0.67 6.69 -0.32
CA PHE A 69 0.31 5.59 -0.17
C PHE A 69 0.04 4.76 1.09
N ARG A 70 -0.38 5.39 2.19
CA ARG A 70 -0.80 4.69 3.41
C ARG A 70 -2.04 3.83 3.16
N ALA A 71 -3.05 4.38 2.50
CA ALA A 71 -4.29 3.69 2.16
C ALA A 71 -4.01 2.45 1.30
N VAL A 72 -3.21 2.62 0.24
CA VAL A 72 -2.82 1.54 -0.67
C VAL A 72 -1.99 0.48 0.05
N ARG A 73 -0.94 0.87 0.79
CA ARG A 73 -0.15 -0.07 1.61
C ARG A 73 -1.04 -0.92 2.51
N ASN A 74 -1.96 -0.29 3.23
CA ASN A 74 -2.82 -0.98 4.18
C ASN A 74 -3.79 -1.92 3.47
N ARG A 75 -4.34 -1.51 2.32
CA ARG A 75 -5.17 -2.37 1.47
C ARG A 75 -4.38 -3.55 0.90
N SER A 76 -3.17 -3.34 0.40
CA SER A 76 -2.29 -4.41 -0.07
C SER A 76 -1.98 -5.41 1.04
N LEU A 77 -1.63 -4.94 2.24
CA LEU A 77 -1.37 -5.82 3.38
C LEU A 77 -2.62 -6.62 3.81
N ASN A 78 -3.82 -6.06 3.67
CA ASN A 78 -5.06 -6.80 3.91
C ASN A 78 -5.33 -7.84 2.82
N HIS A 79 -5.15 -7.45 1.54
CA HIS A 79 -5.29 -8.35 0.41
C HIS A 79 -4.43 -9.61 0.59
N ILE A 80 -3.15 -9.43 0.96
CA ILE A 80 -2.21 -10.53 1.21
C ILE A 80 -2.62 -11.38 2.42
N ARG A 81 -3.20 -10.78 3.46
CA ARG A 81 -3.57 -11.51 4.69
C ARG A 81 -4.69 -12.51 4.43
N ASP A 82 -5.68 -12.13 3.64
CA ASP A 82 -6.97 -12.82 3.66
C ASP A 82 -7.27 -13.69 2.44
N ASN A 83 -6.57 -13.54 1.30
CA ASN A 83 -6.98 -14.13 0.00
C ASN A 83 -8.48 -13.90 -0.33
N ARG A 84 -9.11 -12.96 0.38
CA ARG A 84 -10.49 -12.49 0.38
C ARG A 84 -10.51 -11.16 1.11
N PHE A 85 -10.52 -10.07 0.37
CA PHE A 85 -10.87 -8.70 0.79
C PHE A 85 -11.36 -8.54 2.25
N SER A 86 -10.44 -8.45 3.24
CA SER A 86 -10.82 -7.92 4.55
C SER A 86 -10.65 -6.42 4.51
N TYR A 87 -11.78 -5.74 4.65
CA TYR A 87 -11.83 -4.29 4.68
C TYR A 87 -11.37 -3.79 6.06
N VAL A 88 -10.15 -3.25 6.14
CA VAL A 88 -9.80 -2.40 7.30
C VAL A 88 -10.50 -1.06 7.11
N PRO A 89 -11.30 -0.61 8.10
CA PRO A 89 -11.93 0.70 8.06
C PRO A 89 -10.88 1.78 7.84
N PHE A 90 -11.16 2.68 6.90
CA PHE A 90 -10.29 3.81 6.58
C PHE A 90 -10.02 4.70 7.82
N GLU A 91 -10.92 4.66 8.80
CA GLU A 91 -10.87 5.42 10.05
C GLU A 91 -9.77 4.98 11.02
N GLU A 92 -9.16 3.80 10.85
CA GLU A 92 -8.00 3.34 11.66
C GLU A 92 -6.65 3.89 11.14
N LEU A 93 -6.67 4.73 10.11
CA LEU A 93 -5.49 5.36 9.54
C LEU A 93 -5.15 6.63 10.34
N GLY A 94 -4.54 6.46 11.52
CA GLY A 94 -4.08 7.58 12.35
C GLY A 94 -3.16 8.57 11.62
N ASP A 95 -3.13 9.81 12.11
CA ASP A 95 -2.32 10.92 11.60
C ASP A 95 -0.82 10.72 11.84
N ILE A 96 -0.02 11.35 10.96
CA ILE A 96 1.39 11.78 11.05
C ILE A 96 2.21 11.29 9.84
N PHE A 97 2.19 12.07 8.75
CA PHE A 97 3.38 12.39 7.95
C PHE A 97 3.08 13.68 7.19
N ALA A 98 3.70 14.77 7.62
CA ALA A 98 3.69 16.06 6.95
C ALA A 98 5.11 16.37 6.48
N GLY A 99 5.31 16.37 5.16
CA GLY A 99 6.53 16.85 4.51
C GLY A 99 6.14 17.50 3.17
N PRO A 100 6.69 18.68 2.83
CA PRO A 100 6.43 19.33 1.55
C PRO A 100 7.41 18.84 0.48
N GLY A 101 6.90 18.44 -0.69
CA GLY A 101 7.71 18.16 -1.88
C GLY A 101 6.98 17.29 -2.90
N GLU A 102 6.63 17.86 -4.06
CA GLU A 102 6.05 17.17 -5.22
C GLU A 102 7.12 17.05 -6.32
N SER A 103 7.49 15.83 -6.72
CA SER A 103 8.06 15.41 -8.02
C SER A 103 8.42 13.91 -8.02
N GLN A 104 8.45 13.23 -9.18
CA GLN A 104 8.74 11.80 -9.44
C GLN A 104 9.80 11.02 -8.61
N ILE A 105 10.62 11.69 -7.79
CA ILE A 105 11.41 11.20 -6.62
C ILE A 105 10.54 10.45 -5.58
N GLU A 106 9.23 10.59 -5.76
CA GLU A 106 8.14 10.28 -4.87
C GLU A 106 7.80 8.79 -4.60
N THR A 107 8.03 7.85 -5.52
CA THR A 107 7.83 6.42 -5.18
C THR A 107 9.02 5.88 -4.39
N GLU A 108 10.23 6.35 -4.73
CA GLU A 108 11.49 5.98 -4.08
C GLU A 108 11.43 6.26 -2.58
N GLU A 109 11.03 7.47 -2.17
CA GLU A 109 10.89 7.84 -0.74
C GLU A 109 9.96 6.90 0.04
N MET A 110 8.84 6.49 -0.58
CA MET A 110 7.91 5.59 0.08
C MET A 110 8.45 4.16 0.12
N LEU A 111 9.17 3.73 -0.91
CA LEU A 111 9.89 2.47 -0.92
C LEU A 111 11.06 2.46 0.06
N GLU A 112 11.72 3.59 0.31
CA GLU A 112 12.76 3.75 1.33
C GLU A 112 12.19 3.56 2.74
N LEU A 113 11.02 4.13 3.05
CA LEU A 113 10.33 3.86 4.32
C LEU A 113 9.98 2.38 4.49
N VAL A 114 9.63 1.71 3.39
CA VAL A 114 9.39 0.27 3.39
C VAL A 114 10.68 -0.51 3.57
N ALA A 115 11.77 -0.12 2.90
CA ALA A 115 13.08 -0.73 3.03
C ALA A 115 13.60 -0.62 4.47
N GLU A 116 13.39 0.53 5.13
CA GLU A 116 13.71 0.73 6.53
C GLU A 116 12.85 -0.17 7.44
N ALA A 117 11.55 -0.29 7.20
CA ALA A 117 10.71 -1.24 7.95
C ALA A 117 11.14 -2.71 7.72
N VAL A 118 11.59 -3.05 6.52
CA VAL A 118 12.12 -4.37 6.18
C VAL A 118 13.46 -4.63 6.86
N SER A 119 14.33 -3.62 7.01
CA SER A 119 15.62 -3.74 7.70
C SER A 119 15.44 -4.18 9.16
N GLN A 120 14.37 -3.70 9.80
CA GLN A 120 14.00 -4.01 11.19
C GLN A 120 13.35 -5.40 11.39
N LEU A 121 13.14 -6.17 10.31
CA LEU A 121 12.63 -7.54 10.43
C LEU A 121 13.69 -8.48 11.03
N PRO A 122 13.29 -9.50 11.83
CA PRO A 122 14.20 -10.58 12.23
C PRO A 122 14.82 -11.27 11.02
N ASP A 123 16.10 -11.65 11.09
CA ASP A 123 16.91 -12.07 9.94
C ASP A 123 16.22 -13.10 9.02
N ARG A 124 15.65 -14.17 9.59
CA ARG A 124 14.96 -15.20 8.80
C ARG A 124 13.66 -14.72 8.15
N CYS A 125 12.93 -13.80 8.79
CA CYS A 125 11.75 -13.19 8.19
C CYS A 125 12.16 -12.25 7.05
N ARG A 126 13.22 -11.46 7.27
CA ARG A 126 13.78 -10.51 6.30
C ARG A 126 14.26 -11.21 5.04
N GLU A 127 15.06 -12.27 5.20
CA GLU A 127 15.60 -13.08 4.11
C GLU A 127 14.49 -13.67 3.22
N VAL A 128 13.51 -14.34 3.84
CA VAL A 128 12.35 -14.91 3.11
C VAL A 128 11.54 -13.83 2.40
N PHE A 129 11.30 -12.69 3.06
CA PHE A 129 10.54 -11.58 2.48
C PHE A 129 11.25 -10.99 1.26
N LEU A 130 12.54 -10.67 1.37
CA LEU A 130 13.35 -10.10 0.29
C LEU A 130 13.47 -11.06 -0.90
N LYS A 131 13.68 -12.36 -0.66
CA LYS A 131 13.68 -13.36 -1.75
C LYS A 131 12.38 -13.38 -2.52
N SER A 132 11.27 -13.22 -1.83
CA SER A 132 9.97 -13.16 -2.49
C SER A 132 9.76 -11.83 -3.25
N ARG A 133 10.23 -10.69 -2.74
CA ARG A 133 9.88 -9.36 -3.29
C ARG A 133 10.89 -8.84 -4.30
N SER A 134 12.17 -9.07 -4.05
CA SER A 134 13.27 -8.58 -4.88
C SER A 134 13.74 -9.60 -5.89
N GLU A 135 13.66 -10.89 -5.59
CA GLU A 135 14.05 -11.98 -6.51
C GLU A 135 12.83 -12.68 -7.15
N GLU A 136 11.60 -12.24 -6.83
CA GLU A 136 10.34 -12.81 -7.32
C GLU A 136 10.21 -14.35 -7.17
N LEU A 137 10.86 -14.94 -6.18
CA LEU A 137 10.78 -16.38 -5.95
C LEU A 137 9.43 -16.78 -5.34
N SER A 138 8.91 -17.94 -5.74
CA SER A 138 7.80 -18.62 -5.11
C SER A 138 8.20 -19.21 -3.75
N ASN A 139 7.21 -19.53 -2.90
CA ASN A 139 7.51 -20.17 -1.61
C ASN A 139 8.26 -21.51 -1.76
N ALA A 140 8.01 -22.24 -2.85
CA ALA A 140 8.70 -23.50 -3.16
C ALA A 140 10.17 -23.28 -3.55
N GLU A 141 10.46 -22.27 -4.38
CA GLU A 141 11.83 -21.92 -4.77
C GLU A 141 12.63 -21.38 -3.58
N ILE A 142 12.00 -20.58 -2.72
CA ILE A 142 12.62 -20.10 -1.47
C ILE A 142 12.93 -21.27 -0.54
N ALA A 143 11.99 -22.20 -0.38
CA ALA A 143 12.16 -23.40 0.44
C ALA A 143 13.34 -24.24 -0.04
N LEU A 144 13.43 -24.46 -1.35
CA LEU A 144 14.55 -25.15 -1.98
C LEU A 144 15.88 -24.43 -1.74
N ARG A 145 15.93 -23.11 -1.98
CA ARG A 145 17.15 -22.30 -1.88
C ARG A 145 17.65 -22.14 -0.45
N MET A 146 16.75 -22.20 0.54
CA MET A 146 17.07 -22.05 1.96
C MET A 146 17.15 -23.39 2.70
N GLU A 147 16.94 -24.52 2.01
CA GLU A 147 16.93 -25.87 2.59
C GLU A 147 15.96 -26.02 3.79
N ILE A 148 14.75 -25.48 3.65
CA ILE A 148 13.68 -25.54 4.66
C ILE A 148 12.37 -26.00 4.03
N SER A 149 11.36 -26.31 4.86
CA SER A 149 10.03 -26.68 4.34
C SER A 149 9.27 -25.46 3.79
N VAL A 150 8.39 -25.68 2.81
CA VAL A 150 7.45 -24.66 2.31
C VAL A 150 6.61 -24.08 3.46
N ASN A 151 6.16 -24.92 4.40
CA ASN A 151 5.43 -24.48 5.60
C ASN A 151 6.26 -23.53 6.47
N THR A 152 7.57 -23.76 6.55
CA THR A 152 8.49 -22.86 7.27
C THR A 152 8.57 -21.50 6.55
N VAL A 153 8.68 -21.49 5.22
CA VAL A 153 8.67 -20.26 4.41
C VAL A 153 7.38 -19.48 4.64
N GLU A 154 6.22 -20.14 4.55
CA GLU A 154 4.91 -19.51 4.79
C GLU A 154 4.80 -18.93 6.19
N ALA A 155 5.27 -19.65 7.21
CA ALA A 155 5.28 -19.17 8.59
C ALA A 155 6.18 -17.95 8.77
N GLN A 156 7.36 -17.93 8.14
CA GLN A 156 8.25 -16.76 8.15
C GLN A 156 7.64 -15.58 7.39
N MET A 157 6.99 -15.83 6.26
CA MET A 157 6.30 -14.81 5.48
C MET A 157 5.16 -14.15 6.28
N LYS A 158 4.32 -14.98 6.92
CA LYS A 158 3.24 -14.49 7.79
C LYS A 158 3.77 -13.68 8.97
N LYS A 159 4.90 -14.09 9.55
CA LYS A 159 5.59 -13.32 10.59
C LYS A 159 6.10 -11.98 10.06
N ALA A 160 6.78 -11.97 8.91
CA ALA A 160 7.29 -10.75 8.26
C ALA A 160 6.18 -9.73 8.03
N LEU A 161 5.09 -10.13 7.37
CA LEU A 161 3.94 -9.26 7.09
C LEU A 161 3.31 -8.68 8.35
N ARG A 162 3.20 -9.48 9.42
CA ARG A 162 2.69 -9.02 10.72
C ARG A 162 3.62 -8.00 11.37
N TYR A 163 4.93 -8.17 11.26
CA TYR A 163 5.90 -7.19 11.74
C TYR A 163 5.83 -5.89 10.95
N LEU A 164 5.88 -5.98 9.61
CA LEU A 164 5.79 -4.82 8.72
C LEU A 164 4.53 -4.01 8.99
N ARG A 165 3.38 -4.67 9.16
CA ARG A 165 2.14 -3.98 9.54
C ARG A 165 2.27 -3.20 10.84
N LYS A 166 2.93 -3.75 11.86
CA LYS A 166 3.11 -3.06 13.16
C LYS A 166 4.07 -1.88 13.06
N LEU A 167 5.17 -2.02 12.32
CA LEU A 167 6.14 -0.96 12.11
C LEU A 167 5.53 0.18 11.30
N LEU A 168 4.85 -0.17 10.22
CA LEU A 168 4.25 0.78 9.28
C LEU A 168 2.92 1.36 9.79
N ALA A 169 2.31 0.80 10.84
CA ALA A 169 1.17 1.43 11.51
C ALA A 169 1.59 2.53 12.50
N LYS A 170 2.85 2.53 12.94
CA LYS A 170 3.40 3.49 13.92
C LYS A 170 4.06 4.73 13.28
N GLY A 171 4.28 4.71 11.97
CA GLY A 171 4.50 5.90 11.14
C GLY A 171 3.22 6.19 10.38
#